data_AF-A0A434SJ35-F1
#
_entry.id   AF-A0A434SJ35-F1
#
_cell.length_a   1.000
_cell.length_b   1.000
_cell.length_c   1.000
_cell.angle_alpha   90.00
_cell.angle_beta   90.00
_cell.angle_gamma   90.00
#
_symmetry.space_group_name_H-M   'P 1'
#
loop_
_entity.id
_entity.type
_entity.pdbx_description
1 polymer ?
#
loop_
_entity_poly.entity_id
_entity_poly.type
_entity_poly.pdbx_seq_one_letter_code
_entity_poly.pdbx_strand_id
1 'polypeptide(L)' 'LEALGPTPIAVDEIIRHTGLSAAQIAMVLLELDLAGRLERHAGGNVSLVA' A
#
# COMPACT_ATOMS: atom_id res chain seq x y z
N LEU A 1 6.25 6.54 1.33
CA LEU A 1 5.28 5.85 2.23
C LEU A 1 4.32 6.80 2.94
N GLU A 2 4.50 8.12 2.82
CA GLU A 2 3.61 9.12 3.45
C GLU A 2 2.13 9.01 3.01
N ALA A 3 1.85 8.34 1.88
CA ALA A 3 0.49 8.07 1.41
C ALA A 3 -0.21 6.88 2.10
N LEU A 4 0.51 6.07 2.90
CA LEU A 4 -0.04 4.88 3.57
C LEU A 4 -0.31 5.18 5.04
N GLY A 5 -1.54 4.90 5.47
CA GLY A 5 -2.02 5.08 6.84
C GLY A 5 -3.10 4.05 7.19
N PRO A 6 -3.83 4.22 8.31
CA PRO A 6 -4.88 3.28 8.71
C PRO A 6 -6.12 3.32 7.79
N THR A 7 -6.26 4.36 6.97
CA THR A 7 -7.36 4.48 6.01
C THR A 7 -7.04 3.73 4.72
N PRO A 8 -7.94 2.85 4.22
CA PRO A 8 -7.73 2.14 2.96
C PRO A 8 -7.56 3.09 1.78
N ILE A 9 -6.50 2.88 0.99
CA ILE A 9 -6.19 3.65 -0.22
C ILE A 9 -5.92 2.70 -1.39
N ALA A 10 -6.34 3.10 -2.60
CA ALA A 10 -6.09 2.32 -3.82
C ALA A 10 -4.60 2.29 -4.17
N VAL A 11 -4.08 1.15 -4.64
CA VAL A 11 -2.66 1.02 -5.01
C VAL A 11 -2.26 2.00 -6.12
N ASP A 12 -3.15 2.21 -7.11
CA ASP A 12 -2.92 3.19 -8.19
C ASP A 12 -2.79 4.63 -7.66
N GLU A 13 -3.48 4.94 -6.58
CA GLU A 13 -3.42 6.25 -5.93
C GLU A 13 -2.10 6.44 -5.18
N ILE A 14 -1.58 5.38 -4.54
CA ILE A 14 -0.24 5.38 -3.95
C ILE A 14 0.82 5.61 -5.04
N ILE A 15 0.71 4.91 -6.18
CA ILE A 15 1.61 5.09 -7.32
C ILE A 15 1.59 6.54 -7.80
N ARG A 16 0.39 7.11 -7.99
CA ARG A 16 0.22 8.49 -8.44
C ARG A 16 0.81 9.51 -7.47
N HIS A 17 0.59 9.34 -6.17
CA HIS A 17 1.10 10.28 -5.15
C HIS A 17 2.60 10.18 -4.92
N THR A 18 3.18 8.98 -5.01
CA THR A 18 4.60 8.76 -4.72
C THR A 18 5.48 8.91 -5.95
N GLY A 19 4.92 8.79 -7.16
CA GLY A 19 5.68 8.78 -8.42
C GLY A 19 6.55 7.53 -8.59
N LEU A 20 6.45 6.55 -7.70
CA LEU A 20 7.20 5.29 -7.79
C LEU A 20 6.54 4.35 -8.80
N SER A 21 7.34 3.49 -9.44
CA SER A 21 6.81 2.49 -10.35
C SER A 21 5.91 1.47 -9.62
N ALA A 22 4.98 0.87 -10.35
CA ALA A 22 4.12 -0.19 -9.83
C ALA A 22 4.92 -1.35 -9.22
N ALA A 23 6.06 -1.72 -9.82
CA ALA A 23 6.95 -2.75 -9.29
C ALA A 23 7.57 -2.38 -7.93
N GLN A 24 7.98 -1.12 -7.76
CA GLN A 24 8.50 -0.63 -6.47
C GLN A 24 7.41 -0.63 -5.40
N ILE A 25 6.20 -0.16 -5.74
CA ILE A 25 5.07 -0.20 -4.81
C ILE A 25 4.71 -1.64 -4.45
N ALA A 26 4.67 -2.56 -5.42
CA ALA A 26 4.38 -3.97 -5.16
C ALA A 26 5.40 -4.61 -4.20
N MET A 27 6.69 -4.31 -4.36
CA MET A 27 7.75 -4.78 -3.45
C MET A 27 7.55 -4.26 -2.02
N VAL A 28 7.30 -2.96 -1.87
CA VAL A 28 7.06 -2.36 -0.54
C VAL A 28 5.82 -2.95 0.13
N LEU A 29 4.72 -3.13 -0.62
CA LEU A 29 3.51 -3.75 -0.10
C LEU A 29 3.75 -5.21 0.29
N LEU A 30 4.52 -5.97 -0.49
CA LEU A 30 4.90 -7.34 -0.15
C LEU A 30 5.70 -7.41 1.14
N GLU A 31 6.68 -6.52 1.34
CA GLU A 31 7.47 -6.46 2.57
C GLU A 31 6.60 -6.13 3.80
N LEU A 32 5.65 -5.20 3.66
CA LEU A 32 4.71 -4.87 4.72
C LEU A 32 3.75 -6.03 5.04
N ASP A 33 3.28 -6.75 4.02
CA ASP A 33 2.40 -7.92 4.15
C ASP A 33 3.13 -9.05 4.88
N LEU A 34 4.37 -9.35 4.48
CA LEU A 34 5.22 -10.33 5.15
C LEU A 34 5.55 -9.94 6.60
N ALA A 35 5.64 -8.64 6.89
CA ALA A 35 5.83 -8.12 8.24
C ALA A 35 4.54 -8.11 9.07
N GLY A 36 3.38 -8.49 8.51
CA GLY A 36 2.08 -8.43 9.19
C GLY A 36 1.59 -7.01 9.45
N ARG A 37 2.04 -6.04 8.65
CA ARG A 37 1.75 -4.60 8.80
C ARG A 37 0.81 -4.05 7.74
N LEU A 38 0.34 -4.90 6.81
CA LEU A 38 -0.54 -4.51 5.73
C LEU A 38 -1.90 -5.22 5.86
N GLU A 39 -2.98 -4.47 5.68
CA GLU A 39 -4.32 -5.02 5.47
C GLU A 39 -4.76 -4.82 4.03
N ARG A 40 -5.39 -5.86 3.47
CA ARG A 40 -5.99 -5.83 2.14
C ARG A 40 -7.49 -5.74 2.25
N HIS A 41 -8.07 -4.81 1.50
CA HIS A 41 -9.49 -4.52 1.50
C HIS A 41 -10.12 -4.91 0.16
N ALA A 42 -11.45 -4.99 0.14
CA ALA A 42 -12.19 -5.19 -1.11
C ALA A 42 -11.87 -4.06 -2.12
N GLY A 43 -11.89 -4.39 -3.40
CA GLY A 43 -11.59 -3.43 -4.47
C GLY A 43 -10.10 -3.13 -4.67
N GLY A 44 -9.19 -3.88 -4.03
CA GLY A 44 -7.75 -3.74 -4.22
C GLY A 44 -7.11 -2.60 -3.41
N ASN A 45 -7.82 -2.08 -2.41
CA ASN A 45 -7.29 -1.08 -1.50
C ASN A 45 -6.42 -1.72 -0.41
N VAL A 46 -5.51 -0.92 0.14
CA VAL A 46 -4.59 -1.32 1.21
C VAL A 46 -4.51 -0.29 2.32
N SER A 47 -4.26 -0.71 3.55
CA SER A 47 -3.98 0.16 4.69
C SER A 47 -2.88 -0.43 5.57
N LEU A 48 -2.33 0.37 6.47
CA LEU A 48 -1.49 -0.13 7.55
C LEU A 48 -2.35 -0.71 8.67
N VAL A 49 -1.87 -1.81 9.26
CA VAL A 49 -2.41 -2.36 10.51
C VAL A 49 -2.17 -1.35 11.64
N ALA A 50 -3.20 -1.12 12.46
CA ALA A 50 -3.15 -0.20 13.61
C ALA A 50 -2.38 -0.78 14.81
#